data_AF-A0A8H6XBI2-F1
#
_entry.id   AF-A0A8H6XBI2-F1
#
_cell.length_a   1.000
_cell.length_b   1.000
_cell.length_c   1.000
_cell.angle_alpha   90.00
_cell.angle_beta   90.00
_cell.angle_gamma   90.00
#
_symmetry.space_group_name_H-M   'P 1'
#
loop_
_entity.id
_entity.type
_entity.pdbx_description
1 polymer ?
#
loop_
_entity_poly.entity_id
_entity_poly.type
_entity_poly.pdbx_seq_one_letter_code
_entity_poly.pdbx_strand_id
1 'polypeptide(L)'
;MLTLPPELRNLRNRDTVESEPGCDSQAEPQSGCPPRAFLIVTISRQEIAQRFLRLVDSKPPGFFATVVKTLLLFDPASLTPSPFPGARVLSICGRVLSLAWWSGEMTPLALSSASQFPLRRLSTHIENLANIIALPAPLSWLSAITHLTLILGVFRGSRAPELKILEHLPCLTHVALLVFKADPSHADIVCDSCPNLQVLVMTTVGHSVHLALANQFRDSRVIVVVPFPFNPPEDWEAAHFGLPDMWTRAQSVLEERTRSATLREE
;
A
#
# COMPACT_ATOMS: atom_id res chain seq x y z
N MET A 1 7.63 -0.80 28.45
CA MET A 1 8.47 -1.27 27.31
C MET A 1 7.87 -2.58 26.83
N LEU A 2 7.21 -2.60 25.68
CA LEU A 2 6.63 -3.84 25.12
C LEU A 2 7.63 -4.41 24.12
N THR A 3 8.22 -5.56 24.46
CA THR A 3 9.04 -6.37 23.57
C THR A 3 8.17 -7.01 22.50
N LEU A 4 8.54 -6.83 21.23
CA LEU A 4 7.90 -7.49 20.09
C LEU A 4 8.02 -9.03 20.19
N PRO A 5 7.03 -9.80 19.68
CA PRO A 5 7.06 -11.26 19.67
C PRO A 5 8.28 -11.83 18.92
N PRO A 6 8.86 -12.95 19.39
CA PRO A 6 10.07 -13.55 18.82
C PRO A 6 9.90 -14.06 17.38
N GLU A 7 8.68 -14.26 16.88
CA GLU A 7 8.41 -14.73 15.52
C GLU A 7 8.76 -13.71 14.42
N LEU A 8 8.93 -12.42 14.77
CA LEU A 8 9.29 -11.35 13.83
C LEU A 8 10.81 -11.14 13.68
N ARG A 9 11.66 -11.95 14.32
CA ARG A 9 13.13 -11.80 14.27
C ARG A 9 13.81 -12.38 13.02
N ASN A 10 13.11 -13.20 12.23
CA ASN A 10 13.73 -13.97 11.14
C ASN A 10 13.53 -13.43 9.72
N LEU A 11 12.90 -12.25 9.55
CA LEU A 11 12.83 -11.55 8.26
C LEU A 11 13.88 -10.44 8.21
N ARG A 12 15.16 -10.82 8.17
CA ARG A 12 16.27 -9.86 8.05
C ARG A 12 17.43 -10.47 7.27
N ASN A 13 17.46 -10.20 5.97
CA ASN A 13 18.64 -9.80 5.18
C ASN A 13 18.35 -9.94 3.68
N ARG A 14 17.71 -8.93 3.10
CA ARG A 14 17.90 -8.56 1.69
C ARG A 14 17.92 -7.05 1.61
N ASP A 15 19.09 -6.47 1.89
CA ASP A 15 19.40 -5.08 1.55
C ASP A 15 19.69 -4.99 0.04
N THR A 16 18.70 -5.23 -0.83
CA THR A 16 18.92 -5.14 -2.28
C THR A 16 18.72 -3.70 -2.76
N VAL A 17 19.80 -2.91 -2.65
CA VAL A 17 20.28 -2.06 -3.75
C VAL A 17 21.68 -2.56 -4.07
N GLU A 18 21.78 -3.81 -4.48
CA GLU A 18 22.98 -4.34 -5.12
C GLU A 18 22.73 -4.34 -6.63
N SER A 19 23.15 -3.25 -7.27
CA SER A 19 23.56 -3.31 -8.67
C SER A 19 24.97 -3.88 -8.68
N GLU A 20 25.12 -5.18 -8.94
CA GLU A 20 26.44 -5.77 -9.16
C GLU A 20 27.13 -5.09 -10.37
N PRO A 21 28.40 -4.66 -10.26
CA PRO A 21 29.19 -4.24 -11.39
C PRO A 21 29.97 -5.47 -11.90
N GLY A 22 29.51 -6.08 -13.00
CA GLY A 22 30.19 -7.26 -13.53
C GLY A 22 29.65 -7.79 -14.85
N CYS A 23 29.87 -7.05 -15.96
CA CYS A 23 30.15 -7.66 -17.26
C CYS A 23 30.60 -6.59 -18.25
N ASP A 24 31.91 -6.51 -18.46
CA ASP A 24 32.49 -5.93 -19.67
C ASP A 24 32.08 -6.81 -20.86
N SER A 25 31.02 -6.41 -21.54
CA SER A 25 30.65 -6.94 -22.84
C SER A 25 30.09 -5.78 -23.65
N GLN A 26 30.95 -5.22 -24.50
CA GLN A 26 30.59 -4.20 -25.49
C GLN A 26 29.60 -4.81 -26.50
N ALA A 27 28.31 -4.72 -26.19
CA ALA A 27 27.22 -4.87 -27.15
C ALA A 27 26.46 -3.54 -27.18
N GLU A 28 26.30 -2.98 -28.37
CA GLU A 28 25.57 -1.73 -28.59
C GLU A 28 24.17 -1.78 -27.95
N PRO A 29 23.70 -0.67 -27.33
CA PRO A 29 22.46 -0.66 -26.58
C PRO A 29 21.27 -0.72 -27.54
N GLN A 30 20.75 -1.92 -27.77
CA GLN A 30 19.44 -2.06 -28.38
C GLN A 30 18.42 -1.33 -27.50
N SER A 31 17.73 -0.37 -28.13
CA SER A 31 16.66 0.38 -27.50
C SER A 31 15.63 -0.56 -26.87
N GLY A 32 15.16 -0.21 -25.67
CA GLY A 32 13.71 -0.17 -25.52
C GLY A 32 13.09 -0.76 -24.26
N CYS A 33 13.83 -1.17 -23.24
CA CYS A 33 13.20 -1.49 -21.96
C CYS A 33 14.07 -1.01 -20.78
N PRO A 34 13.60 -0.04 -19.97
CA PRO A 34 14.32 0.32 -18.76
C PRO A 34 14.43 -0.92 -17.86
N PRO A 35 15.55 -1.10 -17.15
CA PRO A 35 15.72 -2.23 -16.25
C PRO A 35 14.58 -2.26 -15.22
N ARG A 36 13.90 -3.40 -15.11
CA ARG A 36 12.76 -3.63 -14.20
C ARG A 36 13.06 -3.22 -12.75
N ALA A 37 14.33 -3.24 -12.36
CA ALA A 37 14.82 -2.84 -11.05
C ALA A 37 14.41 -1.42 -10.61
N PHE A 38 14.06 -0.52 -11.53
CA PHE A 38 13.65 0.85 -11.18
C PHE A 38 12.14 1.08 -11.19
N LEU A 39 11.33 0.06 -11.52
CA LEU A 39 9.87 0.23 -11.54
C LEU A 39 9.31 0.40 -10.12
N ILE A 40 9.87 -0.34 -9.18
CA ILE A 40 9.51 -0.31 -7.75
C ILE A 40 10.70 0.26 -6.98
N VAL A 41 10.43 1.28 -6.17
CA VAL A 41 11.42 1.84 -5.25
C VAL A 41 10.92 1.64 -3.83
N THR A 42 11.71 0.95 -3.03
CA THR A 42 11.40 0.65 -1.64
C THR A 42 12.38 1.39 -0.73
N ILE A 43 11.87 2.31 0.07
CA ILE A 43 12.65 3.10 1.03
C ILE A 43 12.10 2.79 2.41
N SER A 44 12.82 1.93 3.13
CA SER A 44 12.42 1.43 4.44
C SER A 44 13.10 2.16 5.61
N ARG A 45 14.15 2.94 5.34
CA ARG A 45 14.98 3.64 6.33
C ARG A 45 15.68 4.85 5.72
N GLN A 46 16.18 5.73 6.58
CA GLN A 46 16.91 6.92 6.20
C GLN A 46 18.16 6.62 5.36
N GLU A 47 18.93 5.57 5.69
CA GLU A 47 20.16 5.22 4.95
C GLU A 47 19.86 4.82 3.50
N ILE A 48 18.76 4.09 3.28
CA ILE A 48 18.30 3.71 1.95
C ILE A 48 17.82 4.95 1.19
N ALA A 49 17.12 5.85 1.85
CA ALA A 49 16.70 7.11 1.25
C ALA A 49 17.91 7.93 0.77
N GLN A 50 18.97 8.01 1.59
CA GLN A 50 20.20 8.71 1.21
C GLN A 50 20.94 8.04 0.04
N ARG A 51 20.98 6.69 0.01
CA ARG A 51 21.52 5.95 -1.14
C ARG A 51 20.72 6.23 -2.40
N PHE A 52 19.38 6.23 -2.31
CA PHE A 52 18.50 6.55 -3.43
C PHE A 52 18.75 7.99 -3.93
N LEU A 53 18.85 8.97 -3.04
CA LEU A 53 19.11 10.36 -3.44
C LEU A 53 20.47 10.52 -4.14
N ARG A 54 21.53 9.84 -3.66
CA ARG A 54 22.83 9.83 -4.39
C ARG A 54 22.72 9.16 -5.76
N LEU A 55 21.91 8.11 -5.86
CA LEU A 55 21.66 7.45 -7.14
C LEU A 55 20.89 8.35 -8.11
N VAL A 56 19.97 9.20 -7.60
CA VAL A 56 19.29 10.22 -8.40
C VAL A 56 20.28 11.16 -9.06
N ASP A 57 21.29 11.62 -8.32
CA ASP A 57 22.32 12.52 -8.83
C ASP A 57 23.20 11.87 -9.93
N SER A 58 23.23 10.53 -10.00
CA SER A 58 23.98 9.78 -11.02
C SER A 58 23.22 9.48 -12.31
N LYS A 59 21.92 9.83 -12.40
CA LYS A 59 21.05 9.56 -13.56
C LYS A 59 20.60 10.86 -14.23
N PRO A 60 20.18 10.80 -15.52
CA PRO A 60 19.61 11.97 -16.19
C PRO A 60 18.40 12.55 -15.43
N PRO A 61 18.21 13.89 -15.45
CA PRO A 61 17.02 14.51 -14.89
C PRO A 61 15.74 13.89 -15.44
N GLY A 62 14.76 13.64 -14.57
CA GLY A 62 13.48 13.05 -14.95
C GLY A 62 13.49 11.53 -15.24
N PHE A 63 14.65 10.86 -15.18
CA PHE A 63 14.73 9.40 -15.30
C PHE A 63 13.79 8.72 -14.30
N PHE A 64 13.96 9.01 -13.01
CA PHE A 64 13.13 8.43 -11.94
C PHE A 64 11.67 8.89 -12.02
N ALA A 65 11.43 10.13 -12.46
CA ALA A 65 10.07 10.63 -12.67
C ALA A 65 9.29 9.80 -13.70
N THR A 66 9.98 9.21 -14.67
CA THR A 66 9.35 8.44 -15.74
C THR A 66 9.31 6.95 -15.43
N VAL A 67 10.38 6.40 -14.85
CA VAL A 67 10.56 4.96 -14.68
C VAL A 67 9.87 4.42 -13.42
N VAL A 68 9.90 5.15 -12.31
CA VAL A 68 9.31 4.68 -11.05
C VAL A 68 7.79 4.73 -11.13
N LYS A 69 7.13 3.58 -10.96
CA LYS A 69 5.65 3.46 -10.94
C LYS A 69 5.10 3.10 -9.57
N THR A 70 5.88 2.38 -8.77
CA THR A 70 5.52 2.01 -7.42
C THR A 70 6.56 2.57 -6.46
N LEU A 71 6.08 3.29 -5.44
CA LEU A 71 6.93 3.84 -4.40
C LEU A 71 6.43 3.36 -3.04
N LEU A 72 7.31 2.69 -2.29
CA LEU A 72 7.04 2.21 -0.94
C LEU A 72 7.91 3.01 0.04
N LEU A 73 7.28 3.85 0.85
CA LEU A 73 7.91 4.65 1.88
C LEU A 73 7.42 4.13 3.24
N PHE A 74 8.31 3.47 3.97
CA PHE A 74 8.01 2.99 5.31
C PHE A 74 9.22 3.15 6.22
N ASP A 75 8.99 3.28 7.52
CA ASP A 75 10.06 3.28 8.51
C ASP A 75 9.60 2.44 9.70
N PRO A 76 9.99 1.16 9.78
CA PRO A 76 9.53 0.28 10.84
C PRO A 76 10.17 0.60 12.20
N ALA A 77 11.24 1.41 12.22
CA ALA A 77 12.01 1.72 13.42
C ALA A 77 11.68 3.10 14.01
N SER A 78 10.98 3.96 13.25
CA SER A 78 10.60 5.30 13.67
C SER A 78 9.48 5.27 14.71
N LEU A 79 9.87 5.01 15.97
CA LEU A 79 9.10 5.43 17.14
C LEU A 79 9.28 6.93 17.43
N THR A 80 10.30 7.54 16.83
CA THR A 80 10.62 8.95 16.96
C THR A 80 10.33 9.67 15.64
N PRO A 81 9.74 10.87 15.68
CA PRO A 81 9.54 11.70 14.50
C PRO A 81 10.91 12.20 14.00
N SER A 82 11.59 11.37 13.22
CA SER A 82 12.75 11.79 12.44
C SER A 82 12.25 12.42 11.13
N PRO A 83 12.87 13.51 10.65
CA PRO A 83 12.53 14.07 9.35
C PRO A 83 12.89 13.07 8.25
N PHE A 84 11.92 12.25 7.87
CA PHE A 84 12.04 11.31 6.77
C PHE A 84 12.05 12.10 5.45
N PRO A 85 13.03 11.90 4.56
CA PRO A 85 13.15 12.69 3.32
C PRO A 85 12.10 12.33 2.24
N GLY A 86 10.94 11.81 2.65
CA GLY A 86 9.88 11.34 1.76
C GLY A 86 9.38 12.42 0.80
N ALA A 87 9.27 13.68 1.24
CA ALA A 87 8.88 14.80 0.39
C ALA A 87 9.82 14.98 -0.81
N ARG A 88 11.14 14.88 -0.57
CA ARG A 88 12.15 15.00 -1.64
C ARG A 88 12.11 13.79 -2.58
N VAL A 89 11.87 12.60 -2.06
CA VAL A 89 11.71 11.40 -2.90
C VAL A 89 10.47 11.52 -3.79
N LEU A 90 9.34 11.97 -3.24
CA LEU A 90 8.12 12.16 -4.02
C LEU A 90 8.31 13.19 -5.14
N SER A 91 8.99 14.32 -4.88
CA SER A 91 9.19 15.34 -5.92
C SER A 91 10.05 14.86 -7.09
N ILE A 92 10.88 13.83 -6.88
CA ILE A 92 11.69 13.18 -7.92
C ILE A 92 10.84 12.19 -8.74
N CYS A 93 9.91 11.48 -8.10
CA CYS A 93 9.13 10.39 -8.70
C CYS A 93 7.76 10.85 -9.23
N GLY A 94 7.76 11.73 -10.25
CA GLY A 94 6.56 12.42 -10.75
C GLY A 94 5.42 11.59 -11.37
N ARG A 95 5.63 10.31 -11.73
CA ARG A 95 4.60 9.46 -12.39
C ARG A 95 4.27 8.18 -11.62
N VAL A 96 4.30 8.25 -10.29
CA VAL A 96 3.92 7.13 -9.41
C VAL A 96 2.42 6.82 -9.59
N LEU A 97 2.12 5.54 -9.83
CA LEU A 97 0.77 4.99 -9.94
C LEU A 97 0.33 4.34 -8.62
N SER A 98 1.29 3.82 -7.86
CA SER A 98 1.05 3.08 -6.63
C SER A 98 1.96 3.60 -5.52
N LEU A 99 1.38 4.14 -4.46
CA LEU A 99 2.11 4.73 -3.34
C LEU A 99 1.74 4.01 -2.05
N ALA A 100 2.74 3.48 -1.35
CA ALA A 100 2.62 3.11 0.04
C ALA A 100 3.36 4.15 0.89
N TRP A 101 2.66 4.79 1.83
CA TRP A 101 3.20 5.76 2.77
C TRP A 101 2.83 5.34 4.18
N TRP A 102 3.75 4.64 4.84
CA TRP A 102 3.58 4.16 6.22
C TRP A 102 4.51 4.86 7.21
N SER A 103 5.39 5.75 6.73
CA SER A 103 6.36 6.48 7.54
C SER A 103 5.90 7.91 7.84
N GLY A 104 5.76 8.25 9.12
CA GLY A 104 5.58 9.63 9.58
C GLY A 104 4.32 10.33 9.06
N GLU A 105 4.21 11.61 9.42
CA GLU A 105 3.15 12.49 8.94
C GLU A 105 3.43 12.94 7.51
N MET A 106 2.41 12.89 6.67
CA MET A 106 2.52 13.38 5.30
C MET A 106 2.38 14.91 5.30
N THR A 107 3.51 15.61 5.12
CA THR A 107 3.54 17.08 5.18
C THR A 107 2.86 17.70 3.95
N PRO A 108 2.31 18.92 4.04
CA PRO A 108 1.72 19.62 2.89
C PRO A 108 2.67 19.76 1.70
N LEU A 109 3.97 19.90 1.95
CA LEU A 109 5.01 19.96 0.91
C LEU A 109 5.20 18.63 0.17
N ALA A 110 5.09 17.51 0.88
CA ALA A 110 5.09 16.18 0.28
C ALA A 110 3.87 16.01 -0.64
N LEU A 111 2.69 16.47 -0.18
CA LEU A 111 1.42 16.37 -0.90
C LEU A 111 1.36 17.25 -2.13
N SER A 112 1.89 18.47 -2.06
CA SER A 112 1.95 19.35 -3.23
C SER A 112 2.81 18.74 -4.34
N SER A 113 3.90 18.07 -3.98
CA SER A 113 4.74 17.32 -4.93
C SER A 113 3.98 16.14 -5.56
N ALA A 114 3.13 15.47 -4.78
CA ALA A 114 2.30 14.36 -5.25
C ALA A 114 1.06 14.79 -6.05
N SER A 115 0.71 16.08 -6.08
CA SER A 115 -0.51 16.57 -6.76
C SER A 115 -0.56 16.24 -8.26
N GLN A 116 0.59 16.01 -8.89
CA GLN A 116 0.71 15.68 -10.31
C GLN A 116 0.65 14.17 -10.60
N PHE A 117 0.55 13.34 -9.56
CA PHE A 117 0.65 11.89 -9.74
C PHE A 117 -0.62 11.33 -10.37
N PRO A 118 -0.51 10.42 -11.35
CA PRO A 118 -1.64 9.64 -11.83
C PRO A 118 -1.99 8.49 -10.86
N LEU A 119 -2.05 8.78 -9.56
CA LEU A 119 -2.13 7.78 -8.50
C LEU A 119 -3.45 6.99 -8.60
N ARG A 120 -3.36 5.65 -8.52
CA ARG A 120 -4.48 4.71 -8.57
C ARG A 120 -4.56 3.82 -7.33
N ARG A 121 -3.41 3.51 -6.74
CA ARG A 121 -3.30 2.66 -5.55
C ARG A 121 -2.61 3.44 -4.43
N LEU A 122 -3.26 3.53 -3.27
CA LEU A 122 -2.73 4.18 -2.07
C LEU A 122 -2.73 3.18 -0.92
N SER A 123 -1.65 3.13 -0.15
CA SER A 123 -1.61 2.45 1.13
C SER A 123 -1.05 3.37 2.20
N THR A 124 -1.81 3.64 3.25
CA THR A 124 -1.40 4.59 4.28
C THR A 124 -2.13 4.36 5.60
N HIS A 125 -1.70 5.07 6.64
CA HIS A 125 -2.44 5.16 7.91
C HIS A 125 -3.69 6.02 7.72
N ILE A 126 -4.79 5.67 8.38
CA ILE A 126 -6.05 6.40 8.23
C ILE A 126 -5.92 7.87 8.64
N GLU A 127 -5.09 8.19 9.63
CA GLU A 127 -4.81 9.55 10.08
C GLU A 127 -4.18 10.39 8.96
N ASN A 128 -3.26 9.79 8.19
CA ASN A 128 -2.67 10.45 7.04
C ASN A 128 -3.73 10.70 5.97
N LEU A 129 -4.62 9.74 5.70
CA LEU A 129 -5.70 9.96 4.74
C LEU A 129 -6.65 11.09 5.17
N ALA A 130 -7.04 11.12 6.44
CA ALA A 130 -7.87 12.19 6.99
C ALA A 130 -7.19 13.57 6.83
N ASN A 131 -5.90 13.66 7.12
CA ASN A 131 -5.12 14.89 6.94
C ASN A 131 -5.07 15.34 5.47
N ILE A 132 -4.94 14.41 4.52
CA ILE A 132 -4.96 14.71 3.08
C ILE A 132 -6.31 15.28 2.67
N ILE A 133 -7.41 14.65 3.11
CA ILE A 133 -8.77 15.06 2.75
C ILE A 133 -9.11 16.43 3.36
N ALA A 134 -8.59 16.71 4.56
CA ALA A 134 -8.78 17.99 5.24
C ALA A 134 -7.99 19.15 4.61
N LEU A 135 -7.17 18.91 3.58
CA LEU A 135 -6.43 19.99 2.92
C LEU A 135 -7.37 20.98 2.20
N PRO A 136 -7.02 22.28 2.18
CA PRO A 136 -7.85 23.31 1.53
C PRO A 136 -8.05 23.12 0.01
N ALA A 137 -7.10 22.47 -0.66
CA ALA A 137 -7.15 22.20 -2.09
C ALA A 137 -7.19 20.67 -2.30
N PRO A 138 -8.30 20.12 -2.81
CA PRO A 138 -8.40 18.68 -3.01
C PRO A 138 -7.39 18.23 -4.05
N LEU A 139 -6.64 17.18 -3.73
CA LEU A 139 -5.68 16.59 -4.66
C LEU A 139 -6.44 15.88 -5.77
N SER A 140 -6.14 16.22 -7.03
CA SER A 140 -6.83 15.69 -8.22
C SER A 140 -6.80 14.16 -8.30
N TRP A 141 -5.77 13.54 -7.74
CA TRP A 141 -5.62 12.08 -7.75
C TRP A 141 -6.54 11.37 -6.74
N LEU A 142 -7.13 12.05 -5.76
CA LEU A 142 -8.04 11.40 -4.80
C LEU A 142 -9.25 10.77 -5.51
N SER A 143 -9.80 11.46 -6.50
CA SER A 143 -10.89 10.94 -7.32
C SER A 143 -10.45 9.83 -8.29
N ALA A 144 -9.15 9.63 -8.46
CA ALA A 144 -8.58 8.62 -9.34
C ALA A 144 -8.22 7.31 -8.63
N ILE A 145 -8.23 7.29 -7.29
CA ILE A 145 -7.90 6.11 -6.47
C ILE A 145 -8.98 5.05 -6.63
N THR A 146 -8.54 3.85 -7.00
CA THR A 146 -9.38 2.65 -7.12
C THR A 146 -9.05 1.61 -6.06
N HIS A 147 -7.80 1.58 -5.58
CA HIS A 147 -7.31 0.63 -4.58
C HIS A 147 -6.78 1.37 -3.36
N LEU A 148 -7.32 1.05 -2.20
CA LEU A 148 -6.91 1.65 -0.94
C LEU A 148 -6.60 0.58 0.11
N THR A 149 -5.43 0.67 0.73
CA THR A 149 -5.10 -0.09 1.93
C THR A 149 -4.98 0.87 3.10
N LEU A 150 -5.84 0.73 4.10
CA LEU A 150 -5.82 1.50 5.32
C LEU A 150 -5.18 0.70 6.44
N ILE A 151 -4.12 1.26 7.02
CA ILE A 151 -3.57 0.80 8.29
C ILE A 151 -4.37 1.49 9.38
N LEU A 152 -5.17 0.70 10.08
CA LEU A 152 -5.90 1.13 11.27
C LEU A 152 -4.98 0.81 12.44
N GLY A 153 -4.22 1.80 12.89
CA GLY A 153 -3.21 1.64 13.94
C GLY A 153 -3.80 1.03 15.23
N VAL A 154 -2.92 0.71 16.20
CA VAL A 154 -3.38 0.42 17.57
C VAL A 154 -3.91 1.74 18.12
N PHE A 155 -5.19 2.05 17.92
CA PHE A 155 -5.84 3.22 18.47
C PHE A 155 -5.62 3.20 19.99
N ARG A 156 -4.69 4.04 20.48
CA ARG A 156 -4.39 4.17 21.91
C ARG A 156 -5.49 4.92 22.67
N GLY A 157 -6.63 5.18 22.02
CA GLY A 157 -7.81 5.83 22.59
C GLY A 157 -9.08 5.26 21.96
N SER A 158 -10.16 5.24 22.73
CA SER A 158 -11.45 4.56 22.48
C SER A 158 -12.29 5.06 21.29
N ARG A 159 -11.74 5.87 20.39
CA ARG A 159 -12.49 6.36 19.23
C ARG A 159 -12.31 5.41 18.06
N ALA A 160 -13.43 4.91 17.55
CA ALA A 160 -13.45 4.15 16.31
C ALA A 160 -12.86 5.00 15.17
N PRO A 161 -12.14 4.38 14.22
CA PRO A 161 -11.66 5.08 13.03
C PRO A 161 -12.82 5.76 12.30
N GLU A 162 -12.63 7.02 11.89
CA GLU A 162 -13.63 7.73 11.08
C GLU A 162 -13.55 7.25 9.63
N LEU A 163 -14.16 6.09 9.36
CA LEU A 163 -14.15 5.48 8.02
C LEU A 163 -15.07 6.20 7.02
N LYS A 164 -15.93 7.11 7.47
CA LYS A 164 -16.78 7.94 6.59
C LYS A 164 -15.97 8.87 5.68
N ILE A 165 -14.70 9.12 5.99
CA ILE A 165 -13.83 9.88 5.08
C ILE A 165 -13.73 9.24 3.69
N LEU A 166 -14.02 7.93 3.56
CA LEU A 166 -13.99 7.21 2.29
C LEU A 166 -15.03 7.72 1.27
N GLU A 167 -16.09 8.41 1.71
CA GLU A 167 -17.06 9.07 0.82
C GLU A 167 -16.39 10.08 -0.13
N HIS A 168 -15.19 10.58 0.21
CA HIS A 168 -14.40 11.50 -0.63
C HIS A 168 -13.62 10.79 -1.75
N LEU A 169 -13.71 9.46 -1.86
CA LEU A 169 -12.96 8.64 -2.81
C LEU A 169 -13.93 7.87 -3.72
N PRO A 170 -14.61 8.55 -4.67
CA PRO A 170 -15.77 8.00 -5.39
C PRO A 170 -15.45 6.82 -6.30
N CYS A 171 -14.19 6.67 -6.72
CA CYS A 171 -13.75 5.60 -7.63
C CYS A 171 -13.22 4.36 -6.90
N LEU A 172 -13.34 4.28 -5.58
CA LEU A 172 -12.91 3.10 -4.83
C LEU A 172 -13.68 1.85 -5.25
N THR A 173 -12.90 0.83 -5.65
CA THR A 173 -13.40 -0.50 -5.99
C THR A 173 -12.80 -1.56 -5.06
N HIS A 174 -11.61 -1.31 -4.53
CA HIS A 174 -10.88 -2.25 -3.68
C HIS A 174 -10.43 -1.55 -2.40
N VAL A 175 -10.86 -2.06 -1.25
CA VAL A 175 -10.46 -1.54 0.06
C VAL A 175 -9.88 -2.67 0.89
N ALA A 176 -8.78 -2.41 1.58
CA ALA A 176 -8.18 -3.32 2.55
C ALA A 176 -8.06 -2.61 3.89
N LEU A 177 -8.59 -3.21 4.94
CA LEU A 177 -8.46 -2.74 6.31
C LEU A 177 -7.47 -3.63 7.06
N LEU A 178 -6.30 -3.05 7.36
CA LEU A 178 -5.29 -3.69 8.18
C LEU A 178 -5.55 -3.36 9.63
N VAL A 179 -6.30 -4.24 10.29
CA VAL A 179 -6.76 -4.09 11.68
C VAL A 179 -6.16 -5.15 12.60
N PHE A 180 -5.88 -4.77 13.84
CA PHE A 180 -5.50 -5.76 14.87
C PHE A 180 -6.67 -6.69 15.22
N LYS A 181 -7.85 -6.09 15.37
CA LYS A 181 -9.11 -6.78 15.65
C LYS A 181 -10.13 -6.31 14.63
N ALA A 182 -10.66 -7.22 13.83
CA ALA A 182 -11.78 -6.90 12.95
C ALA A 182 -13.03 -6.65 13.78
N ASP A 183 -13.71 -5.58 13.40
CA ASP A 183 -15.02 -5.19 13.89
C ASP A 183 -15.97 -5.23 12.68
N PRO A 184 -17.06 -6.02 12.73
CA PRO A 184 -18.00 -6.10 11.63
C PRO A 184 -18.56 -4.75 11.20
N SER A 185 -18.74 -3.81 12.13
CA SER A 185 -19.23 -2.46 11.83
C SER A 185 -18.33 -1.68 10.89
N HIS A 186 -17.01 -1.96 10.86
CA HIS A 186 -16.11 -1.34 9.89
C HIS A 186 -16.46 -1.75 8.46
N ALA A 187 -16.85 -3.01 8.24
CA ALA A 187 -17.24 -3.44 6.90
C ALA A 187 -18.52 -2.75 6.44
N ASP A 188 -19.52 -2.69 7.31
CA ASP A 188 -20.78 -2.01 7.01
C ASP A 188 -20.53 -0.55 6.63
N ILE A 189 -19.74 0.19 7.42
CA ILE A 189 -19.40 1.59 7.12
C ILE A 189 -18.68 1.71 5.76
N VAL A 190 -17.72 0.83 5.46
CA VAL A 190 -17.00 0.87 4.18
C VAL A 190 -17.92 0.55 3.01
N CYS A 191 -18.79 -0.46 3.15
CA CYS A 191 -19.76 -0.84 2.14
C CYS A 191 -20.78 0.27 1.85
N ASP A 192 -21.20 1.00 2.89
CA ASP A 192 -22.11 2.14 2.78
C ASP A 192 -21.43 3.37 2.16
N SER A 193 -20.16 3.62 2.52
CA SER A 193 -19.40 4.79 2.05
C SER A 193 -18.90 4.66 0.61
N CYS A 194 -18.77 3.43 0.11
CA CYS A 194 -18.13 3.12 -1.18
C CYS A 194 -19.12 2.39 -2.12
N PRO A 195 -19.96 3.11 -2.88
CA PRO A 195 -20.97 2.49 -3.74
C PRO A 195 -20.39 1.62 -4.87
N ASN A 196 -19.17 1.93 -5.32
CA ASN A 196 -18.47 1.19 -6.37
C ASN A 196 -17.59 0.04 -5.84
N LEU A 197 -17.64 -0.23 -4.53
CA LEU A 197 -16.83 -1.26 -3.90
C LEU A 197 -17.16 -2.64 -4.49
N GLN A 198 -16.12 -3.34 -4.91
CA GLN A 198 -16.15 -4.71 -5.43
C GLN A 198 -15.53 -5.68 -4.44
N VAL A 199 -14.45 -5.27 -3.78
CA VAL A 199 -13.67 -6.10 -2.86
C VAL A 199 -13.36 -5.34 -1.58
N LEU A 200 -13.78 -5.91 -0.45
CA LEU A 200 -13.30 -5.49 0.87
C LEU A 200 -12.46 -6.58 1.49
N VAL A 201 -11.17 -6.32 1.71
CA VAL A 201 -10.28 -7.20 2.46
C VAL A 201 -10.18 -6.72 3.90
N MET A 202 -10.49 -7.58 4.87
CA MET A 202 -10.21 -7.30 6.28
C MET A 202 -9.16 -8.28 6.78
N THR A 203 -8.02 -7.77 7.26
CA THR A 203 -6.97 -8.62 7.84
C THR A 203 -7.07 -8.63 9.36
N THR A 204 -6.91 -9.79 10.01
CA THR A 204 -7.01 -9.93 11.48
C THR A 204 -5.82 -10.66 12.06
N VAL A 205 -5.23 -10.21 13.16
CA VAL A 205 -4.16 -11.01 13.79
C VAL A 205 -4.76 -12.26 14.46
N GLY A 206 -4.37 -13.47 14.00
CA GLY A 206 -4.76 -14.76 14.59
C GLY A 206 -5.70 -15.62 13.73
N HIS A 207 -5.37 -16.91 13.56
CA HIS A 207 -6.08 -17.85 12.66
C HIS A 207 -7.51 -18.20 13.10
N SER A 208 -7.77 -18.35 14.40
CA SER A 208 -9.06 -18.85 14.91
C SER A 208 -10.21 -17.85 14.78
N VAL A 209 -9.91 -16.55 14.63
CA VAL A 209 -10.91 -15.48 14.60
C VAL A 209 -11.55 -15.33 13.21
N HIS A 210 -10.86 -15.78 12.16
CA HIS A 210 -11.24 -15.54 10.75
C HIS A 210 -12.50 -16.28 10.29
N LEU A 211 -12.60 -17.58 10.56
CA LEU A 211 -13.75 -18.38 10.08
C LEU A 211 -15.06 -17.94 10.74
N ALA A 212 -15.00 -17.59 12.03
CA ALA A 212 -16.16 -17.09 12.76
C ALA A 212 -16.61 -15.73 12.24
N LEU A 213 -15.67 -14.85 11.86
CA LEU A 213 -15.96 -13.54 11.30
C LEU A 213 -16.47 -13.63 9.86
N ALA A 214 -15.90 -14.50 9.02
CA ALA A 214 -16.31 -14.64 7.63
C ALA A 214 -17.80 -14.96 7.48
N ASN A 215 -18.38 -15.68 8.44
CA ASN A 215 -19.80 -16.02 8.46
C ASN A 215 -20.70 -14.91 9.05
N GLN A 216 -20.14 -13.82 9.60
CA GLN A 216 -20.90 -12.72 10.20
C GLN A 216 -21.24 -11.62 9.19
N PHE A 217 -20.49 -11.52 8.08
CA PHE A 217 -20.71 -10.47 7.09
C PHE A 217 -21.85 -10.86 6.15
N ARG A 218 -22.84 -9.97 6.04
CA ARG A 218 -23.98 -10.14 5.13
C ARG A 218 -23.62 -9.81 3.68
N ASP A 219 -22.70 -8.86 3.50
CA ASP A 219 -22.30 -8.39 2.19
C ASP A 219 -21.28 -9.34 1.56
N SER A 220 -21.61 -9.88 0.38
CA SER A 220 -20.80 -10.86 -0.33
C SER A 220 -19.46 -10.31 -0.81
N ARG A 221 -19.31 -8.98 -0.90
CA ARG A 221 -18.07 -8.30 -1.29
C ARG A 221 -16.99 -8.39 -0.21
N VAL A 222 -17.37 -8.77 1.01
CA VAL A 222 -16.47 -8.82 2.16
C VAL A 222 -15.70 -10.13 2.20
N ILE A 223 -14.38 -9.99 2.17
CA ILE A 223 -13.43 -11.07 2.33
C ILE A 223 -12.60 -10.80 3.57
N VAL A 224 -12.84 -11.60 4.60
CA VAL A 224 -11.91 -11.68 5.71
C VAL A 224 -10.74 -12.53 5.23
N VAL A 225 -9.51 -12.09 5.48
CA VAL A 225 -8.30 -12.86 5.17
C VAL A 225 -7.45 -12.91 6.43
N VAL A 226 -6.99 -14.11 6.82
CA VAL A 226 -5.96 -14.20 7.86
C VAL A 226 -4.65 -13.66 7.27
N PRO A 227 -3.94 -12.73 7.92
CA PRO A 227 -2.60 -12.38 7.53
C PRO A 227 -1.74 -13.62 7.72
N PHE A 228 -1.40 -14.28 6.62
CA PHE A 228 -0.30 -15.23 6.57
C PHE A 228 0.87 -14.51 5.90
N PRO A 229 2.04 -14.53 6.55
CA PRO A 229 2.71 -13.30 7.00
C PRO A 229 2.51 -12.15 6.01
N PHE A 230 1.69 -11.17 6.39
CA PHE A 230 1.53 -9.99 5.56
C PHE A 230 2.84 -9.20 5.63
N ASN A 231 3.70 -9.42 4.64
CA ASN A 231 4.86 -8.60 4.35
C ASN A 231 4.46 -7.66 3.22
N PRO A 232 3.90 -6.48 3.52
CA PRO A 232 3.31 -5.66 2.47
C PRO A 232 4.27 -5.26 1.34
N PRO A 233 5.59 -5.05 1.55
CA PRO A 233 6.53 -4.95 0.43
C PRO A 233 6.48 -6.13 -0.55
N GLU A 234 6.53 -7.37 -0.06
CA GLU A 234 6.49 -8.56 -0.92
C GLU A 234 5.17 -8.66 -1.69
N ASP A 235 4.04 -8.35 -1.05
CA ASP A 235 2.74 -8.36 -1.71
C ASP A 235 2.64 -7.32 -2.83
N TRP A 236 3.24 -6.16 -2.64
CA TRP A 236 3.28 -5.10 -3.65
C TRP A 236 4.22 -5.43 -4.80
N GLU A 237 5.32 -6.13 -4.52
CA GLU A 237 6.26 -6.62 -5.52
C GLU A 237 5.68 -7.79 -6.32
N ALA A 238 4.89 -8.67 -5.69
CA ALA A 238 4.28 -9.84 -6.31
C ALA A 238 3.55 -9.51 -7.63
N ALA A 239 2.70 -8.48 -7.62
CA ALA A 239 1.95 -8.04 -8.80
C ALA A 239 2.87 -7.67 -9.98
N HIS A 240 4.04 -7.09 -9.70
CA HIS A 240 5.00 -6.73 -10.75
C HIS A 240 5.74 -7.93 -11.33
N PHE A 241 5.94 -8.96 -10.51
CA PHE A 241 6.54 -10.23 -10.94
C PHE A 241 5.51 -11.21 -11.53
N GLY A 242 4.25 -10.81 -11.70
CA GLY A 242 3.18 -11.67 -12.19
C GLY A 242 2.76 -12.75 -11.20
N LEU A 243 3.10 -12.57 -9.92
CA LEU A 243 2.67 -13.44 -8.83
C LEU A 243 1.36 -12.91 -8.23
N PRO A 244 0.51 -13.77 -7.66
CA PRO A 244 -0.72 -13.33 -7.02
C PRO A 244 -0.42 -12.39 -5.84
N ASP A 245 -0.95 -11.16 -5.89
CA ASP A 245 -0.98 -10.20 -4.80
C ASP A 245 -2.26 -10.32 -3.94
N MET A 246 -2.42 -9.50 -2.91
CA MET A 246 -3.57 -9.55 -2.02
C MET A 246 -4.90 -9.38 -2.76
N TRP A 247 -4.94 -8.52 -3.77
CA TRP A 247 -6.16 -8.20 -4.50
C TRP A 247 -6.58 -9.33 -5.43
N THR A 248 -5.64 -9.88 -6.19
CA THR A 248 -5.89 -11.02 -7.07
C THR A 248 -6.33 -12.26 -6.26
N ARG A 249 -5.69 -12.53 -5.12
CA ARG A 249 -6.12 -13.61 -4.21
C ARG A 249 -7.53 -13.37 -3.65
N ALA A 250 -7.83 -12.14 -3.29
CA ALA A 250 -9.17 -11.75 -2.84
C ALA A 250 -10.22 -11.98 -3.93
N GLN A 251 -9.98 -11.52 -5.16
CA GLN A 251 -10.88 -11.73 -6.29
C GLN A 251 -11.13 -13.23 -6.55
N SER A 252 -10.09 -14.07 -6.56
CA SER A 252 -10.26 -15.53 -6.71
C SER A 252 -11.22 -16.13 -5.68
N VAL A 253 -11.18 -15.64 -4.43
CA VAL A 253 -12.08 -16.12 -3.37
C VAL A 253 -13.53 -15.71 -3.63
N LEU A 254 -13.78 -14.50 -4.14
CA LEU A 254 -15.12 -14.04 -4.50
C LEU A 254 -15.70 -14.82 -5.68
N GLU A 255 -14.88 -15.06 -6.70
CA GLU A 255 -15.28 -15.85 -7.86
C GLU A 255 -15.67 -17.28 -7.45
N GLU A 256 -14.89 -17.91 -6.57
CA GLU A 256 -15.19 -19.26 -6.06
C GLU A 256 -16.50 -19.29 -5.25
N ARG A 257 -16.72 -18.29 -4.39
CA ARG A 257 -17.96 -18.16 -3.61
C ARG A 257 -19.18 -17.98 -4.52
N THR A 258 -19.05 -17.12 -5.53
CA THR A 258 -20.12 -16.85 -6.49
C THR A 258 -20.49 -18.13 -7.24
N ARG A 259 -19.49 -18.87 -7.73
CA ARG A 259 -19.69 -20.16 -8.40
C ARG A 259 -20.36 -21.19 -7.50
N SER A 260 -19.91 -21.29 -6.25
CA SER A 260 -20.48 -22.21 -5.26
C SER A 260 -21.92 -21.86 -4.87
N ALA A 261 -22.30 -20.58 -4.91
CA ALA A 261 -23.67 -20.14 -4.64
C ALA A 261 -24.61 -20.54 -5.79
N THR A 262 -24.21 -20.31 -7.04
CA THR A 262 -24.99 -20.69 -8.23
C THR A 262 -25.27 -22.20 -8.27
N LEU A 263 -24.29 -23.04 -7.93
CA LEU A 263 -24.45 -24.51 -7.92
C LEU A 263 -25.40 -25.04 -6.83
N ARG A 264 -25.76 -24.25 -5.81
CA ARG A 264 -26.69 -24.67 -4.75
C ARG A 264 -28.15 -24.37 -5.08
N GLU A 265 -28.39 -23.52 -6.07
CA GLU A 265 -29.73 -23.13 -6.51
C GLU A 265 -30.27 -24.05 -7.62
N GLU A 266 -29.42 -24.89 -8.21
CA GLU A 266 -29.74 -25.93 -9.19
C GLU A 266 -30.03 -27.29 -8.52
#